data_AF-A0A924XSF4-F1
#
_entry.id   AF-A0A924XSF4-F1
#
_cell.length_a   1.000
_cell.length_b   1.000
_cell.length_c   1.000
_cell.angle_alpha   90.00
_cell.angle_beta   90.00
_cell.angle_gamma   90.00
#
_symmetry.space_group_name_H-M   'P 1'
#
loop_
_entity.id
_entity.type
_entity.pdbx_description
1 polymer ?
#
loop_
_entity_poly.entity_id
_entity_poly.type
_entity_poly.pdbx_seq_one_letter_code
_entity_poly.pdbx_strand_id
1 'polypeptide(L)'
;MRRSRNSFANAVEQAIAQGRTDAISDRELQDVFTAAVRLGFAKLEAEGKVPAMLDASAVSATEVVVAVSEMIRAANLNLLDVAMWFRRPLPSA
;
A
#
# COMPACT_ATOMS: atom_id res chain seq x y z
N MET A 1 6.45 -3.21 -25.77
CA MET A 1 6.02 -1.93 -25.17
C MET A 1 6.18 -2.02 -23.64
N ARG A 2 7.39 -1.76 -23.11
CA ARG A 2 7.66 -1.71 -21.66
C ARG A 2 7.38 -0.28 -21.18
N ARG A 3 6.20 -0.01 -20.64
CA ARG A 3 5.94 1.26 -19.92
C ARG A 3 7.00 1.40 -18.81
N SER A 4 7.60 2.58 -18.72
CA SER A 4 8.68 2.92 -17.78
C SER A 4 8.33 2.48 -16.36
N ARG A 5 9.14 1.60 -15.77
CA ARG A 5 8.91 0.97 -14.45
C ARG A 5 8.78 1.96 -13.29
N ASN A 6 9.10 3.25 -13.49
CA ASN A 6 9.08 4.31 -12.46
C ASN A 6 8.27 5.56 -12.84
N SER A 7 7.50 5.60 -13.94
CA SER A 7 6.90 6.87 -14.40
C SER A 7 5.87 7.46 -13.44
N PHE A 8 5.04 6.62 -12.80
CA PHE A 8 4.05 7.08 -11.84
C PHE A 8 4.69 7.55 -10.53
N ALA A 9 5.58 6.74 -9.94
CA ALA A 9 6.30 7.11 -8.73
C ALA A 9 7.07 8.44 -8.91
N ASN A 10 7.79 8.60 -10.03
CA ASN A 10 8.47 9.86 -10.33
C ASN A 10 7.50 11.05 -10.47
N ALA A 11 6.31 10.84 -11.05
CA ALA A 11 5.30 11.89 -11.16
C ALA A 11 4.72 12.28 -9.80
N VAL A 12 4.50 11.31 -8.91
CA VAL A 12 4.06 11.54 -7.51
C VAL A 12 5.11 12.33 -6.73
N GLU A 13 6.38 11.92 -6.77
CA GLU A 13 7.47 12.63 -6.09
C GLU A 13 7.59 14.09 -6.57
N GLN A 14 7.45 14.32 -7.89
CA GLN A 14 7.44 15.68 -8.44
C GLN A 14 6.22 16.49 -8.00
N ALA A 15 5.04 15.87 -7.97
CA ALA A 15 3.81 16.52 -7.50
C ALA A 15 3.95 16.94 -6.03
N ILE A 16 4.46 16.06 -5.17
CA ILE A 16 4.74 16.33 -3.76
C ILE A 16 5.77 17.47 -3.61
N ALA A 17 6.90 17.38 -4.31
CA ALA A 17 7.96 18.39 -4.22
C ALA A 17 7.50 19.79 -4.68
N GLN A 18 6.50 19.86 -5.56
CA GLN A 18 5.93 21.10 -6.08
C GLN A 18 4.67 21.56 -5.31
N GLY A 19 4.21 20.80 -4.31
CA GLY A 19 2.97 21.07 -3.59
C GLY A 19 1.70 20.95 -4.45
N ARG A 20 1.78 20.26 -5.60
CA ARG A 20 0.68 20.07 -6.56
C ARG A 20 0.03 18.70 -6.37
N THR A 21 -0.50 18.45 -5.17
CA THR A 21 -1.13 17.15 -4.84
C THR A 21 -2.36 16.86 -5.68
N ASP A 22 -2.98 17.88 -6.28
CA ASP A 22 -4.08 17.79 -7.23
C ASP A 22 -3.66 17.29 -8.63
N ALA A 23 -2.36 17.25 -8.92
CA ALA A 23 -1.84 16.76 -10.19
C ALA A 23 -2.00 15.24 -10.38
N ILE A 24 -2.26 14.51 -9.29
CA ILE A 24 -2.57 13.08 -9.30
C ILE A 24 -4.01 12.93 -8.81
N SER A 25 -4.87 12.35 -9.64
CA SER A 25 -6.26 12.16 -9.23
C SER A 25 -6.38 11.06 -8.16
N ASP A 26 -7.36 11.20 -7.26
CA ASP A 26 -7.70 10.16 -6.28
C ASP A 26 -7.95 8.80 -6.95
N ARG A 27 -8.52 8.82 -8.17
CA ARG A 27 -8.79 7.60 -8.93
C ARG A 27 -7.52 6.89 -9.37
N GLU A 28 -6.53 7.64 -9.85
CA GLU A 28 -5.23 7.06 -10.22
C GLU A 28 -4.51 6.49 -9.01
N LEU A 29 -4.55 7.20 -7.88
CA LEU A 29 -4.00 6.71 -6.61
C LEU A 29 -4.69 5.40 -6.19
N GLN A 30 -6.02 5.36 -6.24
CA GLN A 30 -6.82 4.18 -5.92
C GLN A 30 -6.48 2.98 -6.81
N ASP A 31 -6.36 3.19 -8.12
CA ASP A 31 -6.04 2.12 -9.08
C ASP A 31 -4.66 1.52 -8.80
N VAL A 32 -3.66 2.35 -8.47
CA VAL A 32 -2.30 1.90 -8.12
C VAL A 32 -2.30 1.12 -6.80
N PHE A 33 -2.92 1.64 -5.74
CA PHE A 33 -2.99 0.94 -4.45
C PHE A 33 -3.75 -0.39 -4.57
N THR A 34 -4.85 -0.41 -5.31
CA THR A 34 -5.63 -1.65 -5.55
C THR A 34 -4.79 -2.71 -6.25
N ALA A 35 -4.03 -2.33 -7.27
CA ALA A 35 -3.14 -3.25 -7.98
C ALA A 35 -2.00 -3.75 -7.07
N ALA A 36 -1.41 -2.87 -6.26
CA ALA A 36 -0.34 -3.22 -5.33
C ALA A 36 -0.82 -4.22 -4.26
N VAL A 37 -1.97 -3.99 -3.65
CA VAL A 37 -2.57 -4.92 -2.65
C VAL A 37 -2.87 -6.28 -3.28
N ARG A 38 -3.47 -6.31 -4.48
CA ARG A 38 -3.75 -7.57 -5.20
C ARG A 38 -2.49 -8.35 -5.53
N LEU A 39 -1.44 -7.66 -5.99
CA LEU A 39 -0.14 -8.29 -6.25
C LEU A 39 0.49 -8.80 -4.95
N GLY A 40 0.41 -8.01 -3.88
CA GLY A 40 0.92 -8.39 -2.56
C GLY A 40 0.29 -9.69 -2.05
N PHE A 41 -1.04 -9.79 -2.15
CA PHE A 41 -1.77 -11.00 -1.80
C PHE A 41 -1.44 -12.19 -2.71
N ALA A 42 -1.38 -11.99 -4.04
CA ALA A 42 -1.01 -13.05 -4.97
C ALA A 42 0.39 -13.62 -4.70
N LYS A 43 1.35 -12.76 -4.32
CA LYS A 43 2.69 -13.20 -3.89
C LYS A 43 2.67 -13.95 -2.56
N LEU A 44 1.87 -13.50 -1.59
CA LEU A 44 1.69 -14.23 -0.33
C LEU A 44 1.19 -15.65 -0.57
N GLU A 45 0.17 -15.82 -1.42
CA GLU A 45 -0.39 -17.13 -1.76
C GLU A 45 0.63 -18.02 -2.48
N ALA A 46 1.46 -17.43 -3.36
CA ALA A 46 2.43 -18.18 -4.14
C ALA A 46 3.71 -18.54 -3.36
N GLU A 47 4.17 -17.65 -2.47
CA GLU A 47 5.50 -17.73 -1.84
C GLU A 47 5.40 -18.00 -0.32
N GLY A 48 4.21 -18.01 0.27
CA GLY A 48 3.98 -18.22 1.69
C GLY A 48 4.48 -17.08 2.59
N LYS A 49 4.90 -15.95 1.99
CA LYS A 49 5.50 -14.82 2.70
C LYS A 49 4.88 -13.51 2.24
N VAL A 50 4.60 -12.63 3.19
CA VAL A 50 4.15 -11.26 2.90
C VAL A 50 5.30 -10.50 2.22
N PRO A 51 5.12 -9.96 1.00
CA PRO A 51 6.15 -9.17 0.35
C PRO A 51 6.32 -7.82 1.05
N ALA A 52 7.53 -7.25 0.97
CA ALA A 52 7.75 -5.87 1.38
C ALA A 52 7.01 -4.93 0.41
N MET A 53 5.91 -4.34 0.88
CA MET A 53 5.08 -3.43 0.08
C MET A 53 5.55 -1.96 0.17
N LEU A 54 6.36 -1.63 1.18
CA LEU A 54 6.84 -0.28 1.46
C LEU A 54 8.30 -0.32 1.95
N ASP A 55 9.04 0.74 1.68
CA ASP A 55 10.36 1.00 2.26
C ASP A 55 10.19 1.78 3.57
N ALA A 56 10.48 1.14 4.71
CA ALA A 56 10.31 1.73 6.04
C ALA A 56 11.25 2.92 6.30
N SER A 57 12.29 3.12 5.48
CA SER A 57 13.17 4.30 5.56
C SER A 57 12.63 5.52 4.81
N ALA A 58 11.67 5.31 3.91
CA ALA A 58 11.13 6.34 3.01
C ALA A 58 9.76 6.87 3.45
N VAL A 59 9.12 6.26 4.47
CA VAL A 59 7.76 6.62 4.90
C VAL A 59 7.72 6.71 6.43
N SER A 60 7.13 7.78 6.95
CA SER A 60 6.93 7.98 8.38
C SER A 60 5.81 7.09 8.95
N ALA A 61 5.84 6.87 10.26
CA ALA A 61 4.79 6.13 10.95
C ALA A 61 3.40 6.76 10.75
N THR A 62 3.31 8.09 10.70
CA THR A 62 2.05 8.81 10.49
C THR A 62 1.48 8.54 9.09
N GLU A 63 2.30 8.59 8.05
CA GLU A 63 1.87 8.31 6.67
C GLU A 63 1.38 6.87 6.53
N VAL A 64 2.07 5.91 7.16
CA VAL A 64 1.62 4.52 7.21
C VAL A 64 0.25 4.40 7.89
N VAL A 65 0.06 5.02 9.06
CA VAL A 65 -1.21 4.96 9.79
C VAL A 65 -2.36 5.57 9.00
N VAL A 66 -2.13 6.70 8.31
CA VAL A 66 -3.16 7.32 7.45
C VAL A 66 -3.57 6.36 6.33
N ALA A 67 -2.60 5.81 5.59
CA ALA A 67 -2.88 4.90 4.50
C ALA A 67 -3.59 3.63 4.96
N VAL A 68 -3.14 3.01 6.06
CA VAL A 68 -3.75 1.80 6.61
C VAL A 68 -5.16 2.07 7.15
N SER A 69 -5.38 3.18 7.85
CA SER A 69 -6.72 3.53 8.37
C SER A 69 -7.72 3.69 7.23
N GLU A 70 -7.31 4.33 6.14
CA GLU A 70 -8.13 4.47 4.94
C GLU A 70 -8.43 3.13 4.28
N MET A 71 -7.47 2.22 4.19
CA MET A 71 -7.70 0.86 3.66
C MET A 71 -8.66 0.05 4.52
N ILE A 72 -8.52 0.12 5.85
CA ILE A 72 -9.42 -0.55 6.81
C ILE A 72 -10.85 -0.03 6.61
N ARG A 73 -11.02 1.30 6.52
CA ARG A 73 -12.31 1.94 6.27
C ARG A 73 -12.90 1.55 4.92
N ALA A 74 -12.09 1.56 3.86
CA ALA A 74 -12.51 1.20 2.51
C ALA A 74 -12.94 -0.27 2.38
N ALA A 75 -12.29 -1.17 3.11
CA ALA A 75 -12.64 -2.59 3.18
C ALA A 75 -13.75 -2.90 4.20
N ASN A 76 -14.29 -1.88 4.88
CA ASN A 76 -15.29 -2.02 5.95
C ASN A 76 -14.85 -3.04 7.03
N LEU A 77 -13.56 -3.03 7.38
CA LEU A 77 -13.00 -3.93 8.38
C LEU A 77 -13.18 -3.37 9.78
N ASN A 78 -13.55 -4.25 10.72
CA ASN A 78 -13.57 -3.91 12.13
C ASN A 78 -12.14 -4.00 12.71
N LEU A 79 -11.71 -2.98 13.46
CA LEU A 79 -10.37 -2.97 14.08
C LEU A 79 -10.14 -4.11 15.08
N LEU A 80 -11.18 -4.59 15.76
CA LEU A 80 -11.09 -5.74 16.66
C LEU A 80 -10.80 -7.04 15.88
N ASP A 81 -11.43 -7.21 14.72
CA ASP A 81 -11.17 -8.36 13.84
C ASP A 81 -9.73 -8.32 13.30
N VAL A 82 -9.27 -7.14 12.88
CA VAL A 82 -7.88 -6.89 12.47
C VAL A 82 -6.91 -7.25 13.60
N ALA A 83 -7.19 -6.84 14.83
CA ALA A 83 -6.36 -7.18 15.99
C ALA A 83 -6.29 -8.70 16.26
N MET A 84 -7.36 -9.46 15.99
CA MET A 84 -7.36 -10.92 16.11
C MET A 84 -6.44 -11.58 15.07
N TRP A 85 -6.36 -11.05 13.84
CA TRP A 85 -5.44 -11.54 12.81
C TRP A 85 -3.97 -11.40 13.22
N PHE A 86 -3.58 -10.29 13.86
CA PHE A 86 -2.20 -10.08 14.36
C PHE A 86 -1.83 -10.97 15.54
N ARG A 87 -2.82 -11.46 16.29
CA ARG A 87 -2.61 -12.37 17.44
C ARG A 87 -2.53 -13.84 17.04
N ARG A 88 -2.85 -14.20 15.80
CA ARG A 88 -2.62 -15.55 15.30
C ARG A 88 -1.12 -15.68 15.01
N PRO A 89 -0.38 -16.58 15.68
CA PRO A 89 1.02 -16.80 15.36
C PRO A 89 1.11 -17.15 13.87
N LEU A 90 1.99 -16.47 13.12
CA LEU A 90 2.43 -17.00 11.85
C LEU A 90 3.02 -18.39 12.13
N PRO A 91 2.67 -19.43 11.35
CA PRO A 91 3.32 -20.74 11.51
C PRO A 91 4.83 -20.52 11.50
N SER A 92 5.53 -21.04 12.51
CA SER A 92 6.99 -20.98 12.58
C SER A 92 7.55 -21.60 11.30
N ALA A 93 8.33 -20.82 10.55
CA ALA A 93 9.08 -21.29 9.38
C ALA A 93 10.17 -22.28 9.79
#